data_AF-A0A2G5J538-F1
#
_entry.id   AF-A0A2G5J538-F1
#
_cell.length_a   1.000
_cell.length_b   1.000
_cell.length_c   1.000
_cell.angle_alpha   90.00
_cell.angle_beta   90.00
_cell.angle_gamma   90.00
#
_symmetry.space_group_name_H-M   'P 1'
#
loop_
_entity.id
_entity.type
_entity.pdbx_description
1 polymer ?
#
loop_
_entity_poly.entity_id
_entity_poly.type
_entity_poly.pdbx_seq_one_letter_code
_entity_poly.pdbx_strand_id
1 'polypeptide(L)'
;MISTMSDAPTLWCGSTLVVFDGPRRLIWRPVSAGRWSLADLWPTARQARQVTDHIEDGGAVLVLVDEEQIDVPMYAEEVAQVPESLAARITVDGDLADLRIPALDWLPEPLRERGRTFLRDTDCHIDRQPDLLLPHLLVEEPGQTPCNLRFARIRHPRPLNNDRLRSAADHLFAPAEATLAMMEAAS
;
A
#
# COMPACT_ATOMS: atom_id res chain seq x y z
N MET A 1 -9.53 21.53 -0.78
CA MET A 1 -10.37 20.74 -1.70
C MET A 1 -9.48 19.67 -2.30
N ILE A 2 -9.51 18.47 -1.74
CA ILE A 2 -8.67 17.35 -2.17
C ILE A 2 -9.50 16.57 -3.18
N SER A 3 -9.00 16.50 -4.42
CA SER A 3 -9.62 15.80 -5.53
C SER A 3 -9.87 14.33 -5.18
N THR A 4 -11.09 13.87 -5.45
CA THR A 4 -11.56 12.49 -5.38
C THR A 4 -10.77 11.60 -6.34
N MET A 5 -9.61 11.11 -5.91
CA MET A 5 -9.18 9.78 -6.32
C MET A 5 -10.10 8.78 -5.62
N SER A 6 -10.43 7.67 -6.27
CA SER A 6 -11.13 6.57 -5.60
C SER A 6 -10.37 6.21 -4.32
N ASP A 7 -10.99 6.38 -3.14
CA ASP A 7 -10.46 5.99 -1.83
C ASP A 7 -10.36 4.47 -1.66
N ALA A 8 -10.68 3.71 -2.70
CA ALA A 8 -10.59 2.26 -2.67
C ALA A 8 -9.15 1.81 -2.36
N PRO A 9 -8.97 0.82 -1.46
CA PRO A 9 -7.66 0.26 -1.13
C PRO A 9 -7.09 -0.61 -2.26
N THR A 10 -7.82 -0.79 -3.36
CA THR A 10 -7.37 -1.54 -4.53
C THR A 10 -7.79 -0.87 -5.84
N LEU A 11 -7.01 -1.12 -6.88
CA LEU A 11 -7.25 -0.65 -8.25
C LEU A 11 -6.79 -1.74 -9.23
N TRP A 12 -7.63 -2.07 -10.22
CA TRP A 12 -7.20 -2.91 -11.34
C TRP A 12 -6.62 -2.06 -12.46
N CYS A 13 -5.41 -2.43 -12.90
CA CYS A 13 -4.69 -1.84 -14.03
C CYS A 13 -4.43 -2.95 -15.05
N GLY A 14 -5.32 -3.10 -16.03
CA GLY A 14 -5.27 -4.26 -16.93
C GLY A 14 -5.46 -5.56 -16.15
N SER A 15 -4.49 -6.46 -16.22
CA SER A 15 -4.44 -7.71 -15.44
C SER A 15 -3.71 -7.59 -14.10
N THR A 16 -3.19 -6.41 -13.77
CA THR A 16 -2.42 -6.18 -12.54
C THR A 16 -3.33 -5.61 -11.45
N LEU A 17 -3.33 -6.26 -10.28
CA LEU A 17 -3.98 -5.74 -9.08
C LEU A 17 -3.02 -4.80 -8.35
N VAL A 18 -3.39 -3.53 -8.25
CA VAL A 18 -2.70 -2.56 -7.40
C VAL A 18 -3.38 -2.53 -6.04
N VAL A 19 -2.60 -2.75 -4.98
CA VAL A 19 -3.03 -2.69 -3.59
C VAL A 19 -2.39 -1.47 -2.93
N PHE A 20 -3.17 -0.65 -2.25
CA PHE A 20 -2.69 0.49 -1.47
C PHE A 20 -2.61 0.10 0.00
N ASP A 21 -1.39 -0.03 0.53
CA ASP A 21 -1.12 -0.27 1.94
C ASP A 21 -0.70 1.04 2.62
N GLY A 22 -1.64 1.63 3.36
CA GLY A 22 -1.53 2.96 3.92
C GLY A 22 -2.92 3.46 4.32
N PRO A 23 -3.13 4.77 4.47
CA PRO A 23 -4.38 5.34 4.99
C PRO A 23 -5.66 4.88 4.26
N ARG A 24 -5.57 4.51 2.97
CA ARG A 24 -6.70 3.96 2.19
C ARG A 24 -7.26 2.64 2.72
N ARG A 25 -6.53 1.97 3.61
CA ARG A 25 -7.00 0.77 4.31
C ARG A 25 -8.10 1.09 5.32
N LEU A 26 -8.10 2.29 5.88
CA LEU A 26 -9.08 2.72 6.87
C LEU A 26 -10.42 2.97 6.18
N ILE A 27 -11.44 2.21 6.57
CA ILE A 27 -12.79 2.41 6.05
C ILE A 27 -13.54 3.30 7.03
N TRP A 28 -13.85 4.52 6.61
CA TRP A 28 -14.56 5.49 7.42
C TRP A 28 -16.06 5.49 7.09
N ARG A 29 -16.91 5.67 8.11
CA ARG A 29 -18.34 5.92 7.92
C ARG A 29 -18.76 7.24 8.55
N PRO A 30 -19.69 7.98 7.94
CA PRO A 30 -20.27 9.17 8.55
C PRO A 30 -21.17 8.75 9.72
N VAL A 31 -21.07 9.45 10.86
CA VAL A 31 -21.92 9.24 12.04
C VAL A 31 -22.91 10.39 12.22
N SER A 32 -22.46 11.62 12.00
CA SER A 32 -23.27 12.84 12.03
C SER A 32 -22.62 13.92 11.16
N ALA A 33 -23.26 15.09 11.02
CA ALA A 33 -22.74 16.18 10.19
C ALA A 33 -21.33 16.58 10.64
N GLY A 34 -20.33 16.29 9.81
CA GLY A 34 -18.92 16.59 10.06
C GLY A 34 -18.18 15.58 10.95
N ARG A 35 -18.84 14.51 11.43
CA ARG A 35 -18.21 13.47 12.26
C ARG A 35 -18.13 12.15 11.51
N TRP A 36 -16.94 11.57 11.51
CA TRP A 36 -16.65 10.26 10.95
C TRP A 36 -16.18 9.32 12.05
N SER A 37 -16.50 8.04 11.91
CA SER A 37 -15.95 6.97 12.77
C SER A 37 -15.26 5.93 11.91
N LEU A 38 -14.19 5.34 12.43
CA LEU A 38 -13.60 4.18 11.80
C LEU A 38 -14.61 3.02 11.82
N ALA A 39 -14.96 2.53 10.64
CA ALA A 39 -15.98 1.50 10.45
C ALA A 39 -15.37 0.11 10.31
N ASP A 40 -14.24 0.02 9.62
CA ASP A 40 -13.56 -1.24 9.34
C ASP A 40 -12.12 -1.00 8.87
N LEU A 41 -11.39 -2.08 8.66
CA LEU A 41 -10.05 -2.08 8.08
C LEU A 41 -9.99 -3.06 6.90
N TRP A 42 -9.52 -2.56 5.77
CA TRP A 42 -9.14 -3.40 4.65
C TRP A 42 -7.69 -3.90 4.79
N PRO A 43 -7.37 -5.12 4.37
CA PRO A 43 -8.31 -6.17 3.96
C PRO A 43 -8.88 -6.92 5.16
N THR A 44 -10.12 -7.40 5.01
CA THR A 44 -10.63 -8.50 5.83
C THR A 44 -9.83 -9.79 5.55
N ALA A 45 -9.90 -10.79 6.43
CA ALA A 45 -9.22 -12.07 6.22
C ALA A 45 -9.58 -12.74 4.87
N ARG A 46 -10.84 -12.62 4.44
CA ARG A 46 -11.29 -13.13 3.13
C ARG A 46 -10.64 -12.37 1.98
N GLN A 47 -10.56 -11.04 2.06
CA GLN A 47 -9.94 -10.22 1.02
C GLN A 47 -8.43 -10.45 0.96
N ALA A 48 -7.75 -10.57 2.10
CA ALA A 48 -6.32 -10.89 2.16
C ALA A 48 -6.03 -12.24 1.50
N ARG A 49 -6.90 -13.24 1.74
CA ARG A 49 -6.82 -14.54 1.09
C ARG A 49 -7.02 -14.44 -0.42
N GLN A 50 -8.01 -13.67 -0.89
CA GLN A 50 -8.21 -13.47 -2.34
C GLN A 50 -6.99 -12.86 -3.03
N VAL A 51 -6.29 -11.92 -2.39
CA VAL A 51 -5.05 -11.35 -2.94
C VAL A 51 -3.95 -12.41 -2.95
N THR A 52 -3.85 -13.21 -1.90
CA THR A 52 -2.85 -14.29 -1.78
C THR A 52 -3.10 -15.37 -2.84
N ASP A 53 -4.33 -15.84 -2.98
CA ASP A 53 -4.73 -16.83 -3.99
C ASP A 53 -4.40 -16.31 -5.41
N HIS A 54 -4.67 -15.03 -5.72
CA HIS A 54 -4.30 -14.41 -7.00
C HIS A 54 -2.77 -14.39 -7.23
N ILE A 55 -1.96 -14.18 -6.19
CA ILE A 55 -0.50 -14.27 -6.27
C ILE A 55 -0.07 -15.72 -6.52
N GLU A 56 -0.66 -16.68 -5.82
CA GLU A 56 -0.34 -18.11 -5.98
C GLU A 56 -0.72 -18.63 -7.37
N ASP A 57 -1.80 -18.11 -7.95
CA ASP A 57 -2.26 -18.41 -9.31
C ASP A 57 -1.41 -17.71 -10.40
N GLY A 58 -0.36 -16.96 -10.02
CA GLY A 58 0.54 -16.28 -10.95
C GLY A 58 0.06 -14.90 -11.42
N GLY A 59 -1.03 -14.39 -10.85
CA GLY A 59 -1.55 -13.07 -11.15
C GLY A 59 -0.64 -11.94 -10.66
N ALA A 60 -0.55 -10.86 -11.45
CA ALA A 60 0.31 -9.73 -11.13
C ALA A 60 -0.29 -8.85 -10.01
N VAL A 61 0.52 -8.51 -9.01
CA VAL A 61 0.19 -7.65 -7.88
C VAL A 61 1.28 -6.62 -7.62
N LEU A 62 0.89 -5.35 -7.57
CA LEU A 62 1.72 -4.24 -7.10
C LEU A 62 1.20 -3.76 -5.75
N VAL A 63 1.99 -3.91 -4.68
CA VAL A 63 1.67 -3.36 -3.36
C VAL A 63 2.35 -2.01 -3.20
N LEU A 64 1.55 -0.95 -3.17
CA LEU A 64 1.99 0.42 -2.93
C LEU A 64 1.92 0.70 -1.43
N VAL A 65 3.07 0.80 -0.79
CA VAL A 65 3.18 1.16 0.62
C VAL A 65 3.38 2.66 0.74
N ASP A 66 2.51 3.31 1.49
CA ASP A 66 2.61 4.75 1.75
C ASP A 66 3.53 5.02 2.96
N GLU A 67 3.24 4.30 4.05
CA GLU A 67 3.84 4.49 5.36
C GLU A 67 4.12 3.11 5.98
N GLU A 68 5.17 2.99 6.80
CA GLU A 68 5.46 1.72 7.50
C GLU A 68 4.42 1.37 8.56
N GLN A 69 3.74 2.39 9.09
CA GLN A 69 2.68 2.27 10.08
C GLN A 69 1.69 3.40 9.89
N ILE A 70 0.40 3.08 9.97
CA ILE A 70 -0.66 4.07 10.03
C ILE A 70 -0.98 4.31 11.51
N ASP A 71 -0.84 5.57 11.92
CA ASP A 71 -1.19 6.03 13.26
C ASP A 71 -2.47 6.88 13.20
N VAL A 72 -3.51 6.44 13.90
CA VAL A 72 -4.77 7.19 14.00
C VAL A 72 -4.96 7.65 15.45
N PRO A 73 -4.65 8.92 15.76
CA PRO A 73 -4.93 9.47 17.08
C PRO A 73 -6.45 9.65 17.25
N MET A 74 -6.95 9.31 18.43
CA MET A 74 -8.35 9.45 18.82
C MET A 74 -8.49 9.73 20.31
N TYR A 75 -9.66 10.21 20.74
CA TYR A 75 -9.95 10.33 22.17
C TYR A 75 -10.26 8.97 22.77
N ALA A 76 -9.96 8.78 24.06
CA ALA A 76 -10.28 7.54 24.79
C ALA A 76 -11.77 7.17 24.70
N GLU A 77 -12.65 8.17 24.64
CA GLU A 77 -14.10 8.00 24.47
C GLU A 77 -14.51 7.44 23.10
N GLU A 78 -13.67 7.65 22.08
CA GLU A 78 -13.91 7.16 20.71
C GLU A 78 -13.57 5.69 20.55
N VAL A 79 -12.73 5.13 21.44
CA VAL A 79 -12.34 3.71 21.46
C VAL A 79 -13.57 2.80 21.53
N ALA A 80 -14.60 3.19 22.29
CA ALA A 80 -15.84 2.42 22.41
C ALA A 80 -16.62 2.29 21.09
N GLN A 81 -16.30 3.11 20.08
CA GLN A 81 -16.94 3.10 18.77
C GLN A 81 -16.12 2.35 17.71
N VAL A 82 -14.87 2.00 18.03
CA VAL A 82 -13.97 1.27 17.12
C VAL A 82 -14.41 -0.20 17.07
N PRO A 83 -14.40 -0.84 15.88
CA PRO A 83 -14.68 -2.27 15.76
C PRO A 83 -13.79 -3.12 16.68
N GLU A 84 -14.38 -4.14 17.30
CA GLU A 84 -13.68 -5.05 18.22
C GLU A 84 -12.47 -5.73 17.56
N SER A 85 -12.55 -5.99 16.25
CA SER A 85 -11.43 -6.54 15.46
C SER A 85 -10.18 -5.68 15.47
N LEU A 86 -10.30 -4.39 15.78
CA LEU A 86 -9.20 -3.43 15.86
C LEU A 86 -8.80 -3.09 17.30
N ALA A 87 -9.57 -3.52 18.31
CA ALA A 87 -9.30 -3.17 19.70
C ALA A 87 -7.90 -3.57 20.17
N ALA A 88 -7.40 -4.74 19.71
CA ALA A 88 -6.04 -5.22 20.03
C ALA A 88 -4.91 -4.34 19.46
N ARG A 89 -5.24 -3.38 18.59
CA ARG A 89 -4.30 -2.46 17.93
C ARG A 89 -4.33 -1.06 18.54
N ILE A 90 -5.16 -0.85 19.57
CA ILE A 90 -5.34 0.43 20.24
C ILE A 90 -4.48 0.45 21.50
N THR A 91 -3.73 1.53 21.69
CA THR A 91 -3.06 1.85 22.95
C THR A 91 -3.73 3.08 23.55
N VAL A 92 -4.11 3.03 24.83
CA VAL A 92 -4.75 4.15 25.54
C VAL A 92 -3.75 4.74 26.54
N ASP A 93 -3.58 6.05 26.52
CA ASP A 93 -2.76 6.82 27.46
C ASP A 93 -3.53 8.06 27.93
N GLY A 94 -4.11 7.98 29.14
CA GLY A 94 -4.98 9.01 29.68
C GLY A 94 -6.23 9.23 28.82
N ASP A 95 -6.42 10.47 28.37
CA ASP A 95 -7.58 10.88 27.55
C ASP A 95 -7.37 10.65 26.04
N LEU A 96 -6.17 10.19 25.64
CA LEU A 96 -5.80 9.93 24.26
C LEU A 96 -5.65 8.43 24.02
N ALA A 97 -5.89 8.02 22.78
CA ALA A 97 -5.63 6.68 22.30
C ALA A 97 -5.06 6.73 20.89
N ASP A 98 -4.18 5.77 20.58
CA ASP A 98 -3.60 5.59 19.25
C ASP A 98 -3.98 4.22 18.71
N LEU A 99 -4.61 4.18 17.55
CA LEU A 99 -4.73 2.96 16.75
C LEU A 99 -3.52 2.84 15.84
N ARG A 100 -2.79 1.72 15.95
CA ARG A 100 -1.58 1.44 15.17
C ARG A 100 -1.80 0.28 14.21
N ILE A 101 -1.64 0.52 12.92
CA ILE A 101 -1.76 -0.52 11.88
C ILE A 101 -0.43 -0.64 11.15
N PRO A 102 0.32 -1.74 11.38
CA PRO A 102 1.56 -1.98 10.65
C PRO A 102 1.29 -2.22 9.17
N ALA A 103 2.16 -1.71 8.31
CA ALA A 103 2.16 -2.06 6.90
C ALA A 103 2.36 -3.57 6.71
N LEU A 104 1.73 -4.12 5.67
CA LEU A 104 1.85 -5.50 5.23
C LEU A 104 1.39 -6.56 6.26
N ASP A 105 0.74 -6.15 7.35
CA ASP A 105 0.25 -7.03 8.42
C ASP A 105 -0.79 -8.05 7.93
N TRP A 106 -1.37 -7.83 6.75
CA TRP A 106 -2.33 -8.70 6.09
C TRP A 106 -1.70 -9.74 5.15
N LEU A 107 -0.44 -9.59 4.77
CA LEU A 107 0.26 -10.55 3.92
C LEU A 107 0.73 -11.77 4.72
N PRO A 108 0.86 -12.96 4.09
CA PRO A 108 1.57 -14.10 4.67
C PRO A 108 3.01 -13.75 5.05
N GLU A 109 3.54 -14.38 6.09
CA GLU A 109 4.82 -14.01 6.71
C GLU A 109 6.01 -13.93 5.73
N PRO A 110 6.21 -14.87 4.77
CA PRO A 110 7.34 -14.77 3.83
C PRO A 110 7.25 -13.53 2.93
N LEU A 111 6.05 -13.17 2.49
CA LEU A 111 5.82 -12.00 1.64
C LEU A 111 5.92 -10.70 2.45
N ARG A 112 5.43 -10.74 3.70
CA ARG A 112 5.54 -9.63 4.65
C ARG A 112 7.00 -9.30 4.95
N GLU A 113 7.84 -10.30 5.24
CA GLU A 113 9.27 -10.08 5.53
C GLU A 113 10.02 -9.53 4.31
N ARG A 114 9.70 -10.01 3.11
CA ARG A 114 10.23 -9.44 1.85
C ARG A 114 9.86 -7.97 1.71
N GLY A 115 8.59 -7.63 1.90
CA GLY A 115 8.15 -6.24 1.80
C GLY A 115 8.75 -5.34 2.89
N ARG A 116 8.91 -5.83 4.13
CA ARG A 116 9.63 -5.10 5.20
C ARG A 116 11.10 -4.87 4.88
N THR A 117 11.75 -5.84 4.24
CA THR A 117 13.14 -5.69 3.77
C THR A 117 13.21 -4.60 2.71
N PHE A 118 12.31 -4.62 1.72
CA PHE A 118 12.18 -3.54 0.74
C PHE A 118 11.99 -2.17 1.40
N LEU A 119 11.10 -2.05 2.40
CA LEU A 119 10.88 -0.77 3.10
C LEU A 119 12.17 -0.26 3.77
N ARG A 120 12.85 -1.10 4.56
CA ARG A 120 14.13 -0.77 5.19
C ARG A 120 15.19 -0.34 4.18
N ASP A 121 15.30 -1.05 3.06
CA ASP A 121 16.25 -0.73 1.99
C ASP A 121 15.91 0.62 1.34
N THR A 122 14.62 0.91 1.13
CA THR A 122 14.18 2.22 0.62
C THR A 122 14.41 3.36 1.59
N ASP A 123 14.21 3.18 2.91
CA ASP A 123 14.53 4.21 3.90
C ASP A 123 16.03 4.54 3.88
N CYS A 124 16.88 3.50 3.88
CA CYS A 124 18.32 3.69 3.77
C CYS A 124 18.72 4.42 2.47
N HIS A 125 17.99 4.21 1.38
CA HIS A 125 18.22 4.89 0.12
C HIS A 125 17.78 6.36 0.16
N ILE A 126 16.60 6.62 0.73
CA ILE A 126 16.05 7.97 0.90
C ILE A 126 16.96 8.81 1.79
N ASP A 127 17.41 8.27 2.92
CA ASP A 127 18.26 8.99 3.89
C ASP A 127 19.62 9.39 3.33
N ARG A 128 20.10 8.69 2.29
CA ARG A 128 21.43 8.90 1.69
C ARG A 128 21.40 9.79 0.45
N GLN A 129 20.23 10.17 -0.04
CA GLN A 129 20.10 10.92 -1.28
C GLN A 129 19.32 12.23 -1.08
N PRO A 130 19.76 13.33 -1.72
CA PRO A 130 18.95 14.55 -1.76
C PRO A 130 17.57 14.27 -2.39
N ASP A 131 16.52 14.80 -1.77
CA ASP A 131 15.12 14.63 -2.18
C ASP A 131 14.87 14.88 -3.67
N LEU A 132 15.57 15.86 -4.27
CA LEU A 132 15.44 16.25 -5.67
C LEU A 132 15.88 15.17 -6.67
N LEU A 133 16.70 14.20 -6.24
CA LEU A 133 17.22 13.13 -7.11
C LEU A 133 16.41 11.83 -6.98
N LEU A 134 15.54 11.74 -5.98
CA LEU A 134 14.79 10.53 -5.69
C LEU A 134 13.51 10.47 -6.53
N PRO A 135 13.24 9.35 -7.24
CA PRO A 135 12.03 9.20 -8.03
C PRO A 135 10.78 9.17 -7.14
N HIS A 136 9.63 9.58 -7.68
CA HIS A 136 8.36 9.63 -6.91
C HIS A 136 7.82 8.27 -6.50
N LEU A 137 8.22 7.23 -7.22
CA LEU A 137 7.86 5.86 -6.94
C LEU A 137 9.16 5.07 -6.89
N LEU A 138 9.50 4.59 -5.69
CA LEU A 138 10.58 3.61 -5.54
C LEU A 138 9.95 2.24 -5.70
N VAL A 139 10.46 1.43 -6.61
CA VAL A 139 9.92 0.09 -6.88
C VAL A 139 10.96 -0.94 -6.52
N GLU A 140 10.51 -2.07 -6.00
CA GLU A 140 11.36 -3.23 -5.79
C GLU A 140 11.99 -3.68 -7.12
N GLU A 141 13.32 -3.73 -7.12
CA GLU A 141 14.10 -4.18 -8.25
C GLU A 141 13.73 -5.62 -8.64
N PRO A 142 13.67 -5.96 -9.94
CA PRO A 142 13.42 -7.32 -10.36
C PRO A 142 14.54 -8.24 -9.87
N GLY A 143 14.16 -9.30 -9.16
CA GLY A 143 15.07 -10.39 -8.84
C GLY A 143 15.46 -11.22 -10.06
N GLN A 144 16.33 -12.21 -9.87
CA GLN A 144 16.74 -13.14 -10.94
C GLN A 144 15.60 -14.03 -11.45
N THR A 145 14.54 -14.20 -10.65
CA THR A 145 13.34 -14.96 -11.03
C THR A 145 12.19 -13.97 -11.24
N PRO A 146 11.44 -14.07 -12.35
CA PRO A 146 10.23 -13.29 -12.53
C PRO A 146 9.30 -13.47 -11.33
N CYS A 147 8.93 -12.36 -10.69
CA CYS A 147 7.98 -12.38 -9.60
C CYS A 147 6.74 -11.58 -10.01
N ASN A 148 5.58 -12.20 -9.82
CA ASN A 148 4.28 -11.58 -10.04
C ASN A 148 3.83 -10.70 -8.87
N LEU A 149 4.62 -10.58 -7.80
CA LEU A 149 4.44 -9.61 -6.72
C LEU A 149 5.62 -8.64 -6.68
N ARG A 150 5.32 -7.34 -6.65
CA ARG A 150 6.31 -6.28 -6.38
C ARG A 150 5.80 -5.32 -5.31
N PHE A 151 6.72 -4.84 -4.50
CA PHE A 151 6.47 -3.71 -3.59
C PHE A 151 6.91 -2.40 -4.24
N ALA A 152 6.23 -1.32 -3.93
CA ALA A 152 6.68 0.01 -4.26
C ALA A 152 6.29 1.00 -3.15
N ARG A 153 7.03 2.11 -3.05
CA ARG A 153 6.82 3.17 -2.07
C ARG A 153 6.56 4.49 -2.76
N ILE A 154 5.48 5.15 -2.36
CA ILE A 154 5.10 6.46 -2.87
C ILE A 154 5.85 7.53 -2.08
N ARG A 155 6.43 8.52 -2.77
CA ARG A 155 7.04 9.70 -2.13
C ARG A 155 6.11 10.90 -2.23
N HIS A 156 5.58 11.34 -1.09
CA HIS A 156 4.83 12.59 -0.97
C HIS A 156 5.74 13.82 -1.19
N PRO A 157 5.21 14.96 -1.69
CA PRO A 157 3.78 15.28 -1.84
C PRO A 157 3.23 15.13 -3.27
N ARG A 158 3.94 14.48 -4.22
CA ARG A 158 3.45 14.42 -5.61
C ARG A 158 2.43 13.29 -5.77
N PRO A 159 1.13 13.59 -6.01
CA PRO A 159 0.13 12.55 -6.16
C PRO A 159 0.39 11.73 -7.44
N LEU A 160 0.38 10.41 -7.29
CA LEU A 160 0.31 9.48 -8.41
C LEU A 160 -1.16 9.36 -8.83
N ASN A 161 -1.49 9.77 -10.04
CA ASN A 161 -2.81 9.55 -10.60
C ASN A 161 -2.95 8.11 -11.12
N ASN A 162 -4.20 7.67 -11.32
CA ASN A 162 -4.50 6.30 -11.76
C ASN A 162 -3.87 5.97 -13.12
N ASP A 163 -3.76 6.94 -14.03
CA ASP A 163 -3.18 6.71 -15.37
C ASP A 163 -1.67 6.42 -15.30
N ARG A 164 -0.93 7.15 -14.46
CA ARG A 164 0.50 6.89 -14.21
C ARG A 164 0.71 5.55 -13.52
N LEU A 165 -0.16 5.21 -12.56
CA LEU A 165 -0.10 3.90 -11.89
C LEU A 165 -0.38 2.75 -12.87
N ARG A 166 -1.32 2.93 -13.80
CA ARG A 166 -1.57 1.96 -14.86
C ARG A 166 -0.33 1.77 -15.73
N SER A 167 0.24 2.87 -16.23
CA SER A 167 1.46 2.81 -17.05
C SER A 167 2.63 2.17 -16.30
N ALA A 168 2.78 2.44 -14.99
CA ALA A 168 3.81 1.80 -14.18
C ALA A 168 3.55 0.30 -14.00
N ALA A 169 2.32 -0.10 -13.70
CA ALA A 169 1.94 -1.50 -13.55
C ALA A 169 2.19 -2.29 -14.86
N ASP A 170 1.81 -1.74 -16.01
CA ASP A 170 2.02 -2.36 -17.31
C ASP A 170 3.52 -2.55 -17.60
N HIS A 171 4.35 -1.56 -17.26
CA HIS A 171 5.81 -1.66 -17.45
C HIS A 171 6.47 -2.68 -16.52
N LEU A 172 6.06 -2.73 -15.25
CA LEU A 172 6.67 -3.58 -14.22
C LEU A 172 6.40 -5.07 -14.42
N PHE A 173 5.28 -5.40 -15.05
CA PHE A 173 4.84 -6.77 -15.29
C PHE A 173 4.79 -7.13 -16.79
N ALA A 174 5.36 -6.29 -17.65
CA ALA A 174 5.53 -6.62 -19.06
C ALA A 174 6.36 -7.92 -19.19
N PRO A 175 5.98 -8.85 -20.09
CA PRO A 175 6.76 -10.06 -20.35
C PRO A 175 8.17 -9.65 -20.85
N ALA A 176 9.19 -10.41 -20.44
CA ALA A 176 10.61 -10.08 -20.68
C ALA A 176 10.97 -9.81 -22.15
N GLU A 177 10.23 -10.40 -23.10
CA GLU A 177 10.39 -10.18 -24.54
C GLU A 177 10.01 -8.75 -24.97
N ALA A 178 9.05 -8.10 -24.30
CA ALA A 178 8.64 -6.73 -24.59
C ALA A 178 9.64 -5.70 -24.06
N THR A 179 10.31 -5.99 -22.95
CA THR A 179 11.29 -5.09 -22.33
C THR A 179 12.58 -4.99 -23.14
N LEU A 180 13.07 -6.12 -23.68
CA LEU A 180 14.20 -6.16 -24.61
C LEU A 180 13.89 -5.39 -25.90
N ALA A 181 12.71 -5.60 -26.48
CA ALA A 181 12.28 -4.88 -27.68
C ALA A 181 12.13 -3.36 -27.46
N MET A 182 11.68 -2.92 -26.27
CA MET A 182 11.62 -1.49 -25.93
C MET A 182 13.00 -0.86 -25.70
N MET A 183 13.96 -1.59 -25.13
CA MET A 183 15.33 -1.10 -24.95
C MET A 183 16.10 -1.03 -26.28
N GLU A 184 15.87 -1.98 -27.20
CA GLU A 184 16.43 -1.95 -28.55
C GLU A 184 15.81 -0.86 -29.43
N ALA A 185 14.50 -0.57 -29.28
CA ALA A 185 13.83 0.48 -30.05
C ALA A 185 14.13 1.92 -29.56
N ALA A 186 14.71 2.07 -28.37
CA ALA A 186 15.11 3.36 -27.79
C ALA A 186 16.61 3.67 -27.97
N SER A 187 17.36 2.78 -28.63
CA SER A 187 18.77 2.94 -29.03
C SER A 187 18.88 3.35 -30.49
#